data_AF-A0A1D3DQX9-F1
#
_entry.id   AF-A0A1D3DQX9-F1
#
_cell.length_a   1.000
_cell.length_b   1.000
_cell.length_c   1.000
_cell.angle_alpha   90.00
_cell.angle_beta   90.00
_cell.angle_gamma   90.00
#
_symmetry.space_group_name_H-M   'P 1'
#
loop_
_entity.id
_entity.type
_entity.pdbx_description
1 polymer ?
#
loop_
_entity_poly.entity_id
_entity_poly.type
_entity_poly.pdbx_seq_one_letter_code
_entity_poly.pdbx_strand_id
1 'polypeptide(L)'
;MVLLVITLILALLVAAHWYVWRRLVRDVTRSGGPARRAGTVAVVVLPLFSVAAMTAGRADAPFRLQQVVSWPGFLWLALLLYLVLTLLVTELLRPVLTRWPRPRTPHPTGGPHPSDPVLPGAPHLTEGPHPSDLAAEPAHPAAPALPGAPRATATAAVPAPLAAAADAMPPTDAATHAVDPLPAGAAAERTPPHAAVGMRSAKGGTGGHSGPAGHPPVDPAPEGGTALATAPAEEAPAAEAPATEALDEAPGSPDAPAGEPRREPGAQEAPGAEPREGPGMGRRRFVARVLAGTAVAVATGTVANGAHTVLRGPTVKRVTVPLAKLPRSAHGYRIAVVSDIHLGPTLGRAHAQRIVDAVNSTQPDLIAVVGDLVDGSVENLGPAAEPLARFRARHGSFFVTGNHEYFSGAEQWVDEVRDLGMRPLRNERVEIAAGFDLAGVNDVAGANYGDGPDFVRALGDRDRARTAVLLAHQPVMIHDAVRHGVDLQLSGHTHGGQMWPGNLLAELANPTVAGLERYGDTQLYVSRGAGAWGPPVRVGAPSDITVVQLASRNA
;
A
#
# COMPACT_ATOMS: atom_id res chain seq x y z
N MET A 1 2.37 26.82 -3.72
CA MET A 1 1.44 25.67 -3.70
C MET A 1 2.06 24.44 -3.04
N VAL A 2 3.12 23.83 -3.59
CA VAL A 2 3.72 22.56 -3.08
C VAL A 2 3.99 22.56 -1.57
N LEU A 3 4.68 23.58 -1.03
CA LEU A 3 4.96 23.68 0.41
C LEU A 3 3.70 23.64 1.28
N LEU A 4 2.62 24.32 0.87
CA LEU A 4 1.34 24.34 1.59
C LEU A 4 0.70 22.94 1.65
N VAL A 5 0.78 22.18 0.55
CA VAL A 5 0.29 20.80 0.47
C VAL A 5 1.09 19.88 1.41
N ILE A 6 2.43 20.01 1.42
CA ILE A 6 3.30 19.25 2.33
C ILE A 6 2.98 19.58 3.79
N THR A 7 2.86 20.86 4.15
CA THR A 7 2.49 21.29 5.51
C THR A 7 1.12 20.73 5.93
N LEU A 8 0.13 20.74 5.03
CA LEU A 8 -1.20 20.19 5.29
C LEU A 8 -1.15 18.66 5.53
N ILE A 9 -0.42 17.92 4.70
CA ILE A 9 -0.24 16.46 4.86
C ILE A 9 0.43 16.15 6.20
N LEU A 10 1.50 16.87 6.56
CA LEU A 10 2.19 16.70 7.84
C LEU A 10 1.27 17.03 9.03
N ALA A 11 0.49 18.10 8.96
CA ALA A 11 -0.49 18.45 10.00
C ALA A 11 -1.57 17.38 10.17
N LEU A 12 -2.10 16.83 9.07
CA LEU A 12 -3.06 15.72 9.09
C LEU A 12 -2.46 14.44 9.68
N LEU A 13 -1.21 14.10 9.33
CA LEU A 13 -0.51 12.96 9.91
C LEU A 13 -0.29 13.13 11.41
N VAL A 14 0.15 14.30 11.89
CA VAL A 14 0.31 14.57 13.33
C VAL A 14 -1.04 14.47 14.05
N ALA A 15 -2.10 15.03 13.49
CA ALA A 15 -3.45 14.94 14.04
C ALA A 15 -3.96 13.49 14.12
N ALA A 16 -3.71 12.68 13.07
CA ALA A 16 -4.05 11.26 13.04
C ALA A 16 -3.33 10.46 14.14
N HIS A 17 -2.02 10.64 14.29
CA HIS A 17 -1.24 9.98 15.35
C HIS A 17 -1.70 10.39 16.75
N TRP A 18 -1.92 11.68 16.97
CA TRP A 18 -2.45 12.19 18.24
C TRP A 18 -3.85 11.63 18.55
N TYR A 19 -4.72 11.52 17.54
CA TYR A 19 -6.06 10.95 17.66
C TYR A 19 -6.01 9.47 18.04
N VAL A 20 -5.18 8.68 17.35
CA VAL A 20 -4.96 7.26 17.65
C VAL A 20 -4.38 7.08 19.06
N TRP A 21 -3.37 7.86 19.46
CA TRP A 21 -2.87 7.86 20.84
C TRP A 21 -3.96 8.23 21.86
N ARG A 22 -4.77 9.25 21.55
CA ARG A 22 -5.86 9.69 22.44
C ARG A 22 -6.82 8.55 22.74
N ARG A 23 -7.28 7.84 21.70
CA ARG A 23 -8.32 6.80 21.80
C ARG A 23 -7.79 5.44 22.26
N LEU A 24 -6.64 5.00 21.76
CA LEU A 24 -6.08 3.68 22.04
C LEU A 24 -5.14 3.63 23.25
N VAL A 25 -4.64 4.78 23.71
CA VAL A 25 -3.73 4.84 24.86
C VAL A 25 -4.33 5.69 25.96
N ARG A 26 -4.61 6.97 25.72
CA ARG A 26 -5.00 7.93 26.78
C ARG A 26 -6.36 7.63 27.41
N ASP A 27 -7.37 7.26 26.62
CA ASP A 27 -8.74 7.04 27.10
C ASP A 27 -8.94 5.65 27.77
N VAL A 28 -8.08 4.67 27.49
CA VAL A 28 -8.23 3.27 27.96
C VAL A 28 -7.27 2.86 29.10
N THR A 29 -6.15 3.55 29.25
CA THR A 29 -5.13 3.27 30.29
C THR A 29 -5.27 4.19 31.52
N ARG A 30 -4.75 3.74 32.67
CA ARG A 30 -4.57 4.61 33.85
C ARG A 30 -3.40 5.58 33.60
N SER A 31 -3.49 6.80 34.11
CA SER A 31 -2.38 7.78 34.13
C SER A 31 -1.14 7.17 34.81
N GLY A 32 0.06 7.49 34.32
CA GLY A 32 1.34 7.03 34.87
C GLY A 32 1.69 5.53 34.72
N GLY A 33 0.70 4.66 34.48
CA GLY A 33 0.87 3.20 34.48
C GLY A 33 1.66 2.64 33.28
N PRO A 34 2.22 1.42 33.39
CA PRO A 34 3.15 0.85 32.41
C PRO A 34 2.53 0.71 31.01
N ALA A 35 1.28 0.24 30.90
CA ALA A 35 0.56 0.14 29.62
C ALA A 35 0.42 1.49 28.90
N ARG A 36 0.31 2.60 29.65
CA ARG A 36 0.26 3.95 29.08
C ARG A 36 1.62 4.37 28.53
N ARG A 37 2.70 4.07 29.26
CA ARG A 37 4.07 4.35 28.82
C ARG A 37 4.37 3.57 27.54
N ALA A 38 4.15 2.26 27.54
CA ALA A 38 4.34 1.39 26.38
C ALA A 38 3.53 1.86 25.16
N GLY A 39 2.23 2.12 25.30
CA GLY A 39 1.41 2.63 24.20
C GLY A 39 1.83 4.03 23.70
N THR A 40 2.35 4.88 24.59
CA THR A 40 2.88 6.20 24.19
C THR A 40 4.18 6.05 23.40
N VAL A 41 5.10 5.20 23.86
CA VAL A 41 6.34 4.87 23.13
C VAL A 41 6.01 4.28 21.75
N ALA A 42 5.08 3.34 21.66
CA ALA A 42 4.70 2.72 20.39
C ALA A 42 4.20 3.76 19.35
N VAL A 43 3.28 4.67 19.75
CA VAL A 43 2.75 5.70 18.83
C VAL A 43 3.78 6.79 18.50
N VAL A 44 4.87 6.92 19.26
CA VAL A 44 5.99 7.82 18.93
C VAL A 44 7.06 7.15 18.07
N VAL A 45 7.33 5.85 18.28
CA VAL A 45 8.42 5.11 17.60
C VAL A 45 7.99 4.55 16.24
N LEU A 46 6.79 3.98 16.12
CA LEU A 46 6.32 3.39 14.86
C LEU A 46 6.26 4.38 13.67
N PRO A 47 5.91 5.68 13.85
CA PRO A 47 5.98 6.67 12.78
C PRO A 47 7.42 6.94 12.31
N LEU A 48 8.43 6.81 13.20
CA LEU A 48 9.83 6.96 12.82
C LEU A 48 10.27 5.86 11.85
N PHE A 49 9.77 4.64 12.03
CA PHE A 49 9.96 3.57 11.04
C PHE A 49 9.30 3.91 9.71
N SER A 50 8.12 4.53 9.70
CA SER A 50 7.47 4.97 8.46
C SER A 50 8.26 6.06 7.73
N VAL A 51 8.80 7.04 8.46
CA VAL A 51 9.70 8.05 7.89
C VAL A 51 10.95 7.39 7.33
N ALA A 52 11.62 6.53 8.11
CA ALA A 52 12.80 5.78 7.66
C ALA A 52 12.52 4.93 6.41
N ALA A 53 11.37 4.25 6.34
CA ALA A 53 10.96 3.48 5.17
C ALA A 53 10.81 4.33 3.90
N MET A 54 10.38 5.60 4.03
CA MET A 54 10.19 6.53 2.90
C MET A 54 11.47 7.29 2.51
N THR A 55 12.44 7.44 3.42
CA THR A 55 13.65 8.24 3.20
C THR A 55 14.93 7.42 3.04
N ALA A 56 15.01 6.19 3.55
CA ALA A 56 16.26 5.42 3.57
C ALA A 56 16.86 5.19 2.17
N GLY A 57 16.03 4.95 1.15
CA GLY A 57 16.49 4.83 -0.24
C GLY A 57 17.00 6.14 -0.85
N ARG A 58 16.54 7.30 -0.37
CA ARG A 58 17.04 8.64 -0.79
C ARG A 58 18.24 9.13 0.02
N ALA A 59 18.61 8.39 1.06
CA ALA A 59 19.73 8.71 1.96
C ALA A 59 20.87 7.68 1.81
N ASP A 60 20.89 6.93 0.70
CA ASP A 60 21.85 5.89 0.37
C ASP A 60 22.10 4.88 1.50
N ALA A 61 21.07 4.63 2.31
CA ALA A 61 21.16 3.72 3.43
C ALA A 61 21.36 2.29 2.93
N PRO A 62 22.19 1.45 3.58
CA PRO A 62 22.44 0.08 3.15
C PRO A 62 21.13 -0.69 2.93
N PHE A 63 20.99 -1.39 1.81
CA PHE A 63 19.72 -2.02 1.42
C PHE A 63 19.16 -2.99 2.48
N ARG A 64 20.03 -3.66 3.26
CA ARG A 64 19.61 -4.44 4.44
C ARG A 64 18.87 -3.60 5.49
N LEU A 65 19.31 -2.37 5.75
CA LEU A 65 18.61 -1.46 6.65
C LEU A 65 17.26 -1.04 6.04
N GLN A 66 17.22 -0.73 4.74
CA GLN A 66 15.97 -0.44 4.03
C GLN A 66 14.96 -1.58 4.20
N GLN A 67 15.36 -2.83 3.93
CA GLN A 67 14.54 -4.03 4.14
C GLN A 67 13.98 -4.12 5.57
N VAL A 68 14.84 -3.90 6.58
CA VAL A 68 14.44 -3.99 8.00
C VAL A 68 13.47 -2.89 8.42
N VAL A 69 13.64 -1.65 7.95
CA VAL A 69 12.75 -0.53 8.35
C VAL A 69 11.45 -0.49 7.54
N SER A 70 11.47 -0.92 6.27
CA SER A 70 10.30 -0.85 5.39
C SER A 70 9.12 -1.70 5.88
N TRP A 71 9.37 -2.90 6.42
CA TRP A 71 8.30 -3.76 6.94
C TRP A 71 7.49 -3.12 8.08
N PRO A 72 8.07 -2.77 9.25
CA PRO A 72 7.32 -2.11 10.32
C PRO A 72 6.83 -0.72 9.90
N GLY A 73 7.64 0.02 9.13
CA GLY A 73 7.32 1.39 8.72
C GLY A 73 6.09 1.48 7.82
N PHE A 74 6.02 0.66 6.77
CA PHE A 74 4.89 0.70 5.85
C PHE A 74 3.65 -0.04 6.39
N LEU A 75 3.82 -1.11 7.19
CA LEU A 75 2.69 -1.73 7.89
C LEU A 75 2.07 -0.78 8.91
N TRP A 76 2.86 0.08 9.57
CA TRP A 76 2.32 1.12 10.44
C TRP A 76 1.50 2.16 9.65
N LEU A 77 1.91 2.58 8.45
CA LEU A 77 1.11 3.51 7.64
C LEU A 77 -0.26 2.93 7.28
N ALA A 78 -0.30 1.67 6.83
CA ALA A 78 -1.55 0.98 6.53
C ALA A 78 -2.41 0.79 7.80
N LEU A 79 -1.80 0.42 8.92
CA LEU A 79 -2.50 0.25 10.20
C LEU A 79 -3.04 1.58 10.74
N LEU A 80 -2.29 2.67 10.63
CA LEU A 80 -2.72 4.01 11.02
C LEU A 80 -3.97 4.43 10.26
N LEU A 81 -4.00 4.24 8.94
CA LEU A 81 -5.16 4.52 8.10
C LEU A 81 -6.40 3.78 8.61
N TYR A 82 -6.34 2.46 8.77
CA TYR A 82 -7.48 1.67 9.21
C TYR A 82 -7.84 1.86 10.68
N LEU A 83 -6.88 2.19 11.56
CA LEU A 83 -7.16 2.61 12.94
C LEU A 83 -7.92 3.94 12.96
N VAL A 84 -7.55 4.94 12.15
CA VAL A 84 -8.29 6.20 12.07
C VAL A 84 -9.71 5.95 11.56
N LEU A 85 -9.88 5.21 10.46
CA LEU A 85 -11.19 4.92 9.87
C LEU A 85 -12.11 4.14 10.85
N THR A 86 -11.61 3.07 11.46
CA THR A 86 -12.40 2.28 12.45
C THR A 86 -12.68 3.07 13.73
N LEU A 87 -11.77 3.93 14.18
CA LEU A 87 -12.02 4.83 15.30
C LEU A 87 -13.08 5.88 14.96
N LEU A 88 -13.08 6.47 13.76
CA LEU A 88 -14.13 7.40 13.34
C LEU A 88 -15.50 6.72 13.33
N VAL A 89 -15.61 5.50 12.78
CA VAL A 89 -16.87 4.72 12.82
C VAL A 89 -17.29 4.42 14.26
N THR A 90 -16.37 4.02 15.15
CA THR A 90 -16.72 3.72 16.55
C THR A 90 -17.07 4.97 17.38
N GLU A 91 -16.60 6.16 17.03
CA GLU A 91 -17.07 7.41 17.66
C GLU A 91 -18.54 7.72 17.33
N LEU A 92 -19.02 7.39 16.12
CA LEU A 92 -20.43 7.53 15.77
C LEU A 92 -21.33 6.60 16.61
N LEU A 93 -20.83 5.42 16.99
CA LEU A 93 -21.53 4.45 17.85
C LEU A 93 -21.45 4.80 19.35
N ARG A 94 -20.41 5.53 19.77
CA ARG A 94 -20.15 5.89 21.18
C ARG A 94 -21.36 6.56 21.90
N PRO A 95 -22.07 7.56 21.34
CA PRO A 95 -23.20 8.18 22.04
C PRO A 95 -24.36 7.21 22.28
N VAL A 96 -24.61 6.26 21.37
CA VAL A 96 -25.67 5.24 21.54
C VAL A 96 -25.30 4.27 22.66
N LEU A 97 -24.09 3.71 22.60
CA LEU A 97 -23.59 2.73 23.58
C LEU A 97 -23.45 3.30 25.00
N THR A 98 -23.19 4.61 25.11
CA THR A 98 -23.15 5.32 26.41
C THR A 98 -24.51 5.76 26.92
N ARG A 99 -25.58 5.69 26.12
CA ARG A 99 -26.97 6.02 26.53
C ARG A 99 -27.85 4.80 26.82
N TRP A 100 -27.47 3.60 26.36
CA TRP A 100 -28.25 2.38 26.60
C TRP A 100 -28.43 2.07 28.11
N PRO A 101 -29.67 2.00 28.65
CA PRO A 101 -29.92 1.65 30.05
C PRO A 101 -29.55 0.19 30.36
N ARG A 102 -29.14 -0.11 31.60
CA ARG A 102 -29.12 -1.50 32.08
C ARG A 102 -30.56 -1.98 32.27
N PRO A 103 -30.88 -3.26 31.99
CA PRO A 103 -32.01 -3.91 32.63
C PRO A 103 -31.88 -3.71 34.15
N ARG A 104 -32.96 -3.28 34.81
CA ARG A 104 -32.96 -3.21 36.28
C ARG A 104 -32.78 -4.64 36.80
N THR A 105 -31.67 -4.89 37.49
CA THR A 105 -31.59 -6.06 38.39
C THR A 105 -32.76 -5.94 39.37
N PRO A 106 -33.63 -6.94 39.49
CA PRO A 106 -34.69 -6.91 40.48
C PRO A 106 -34.07 -6.68 41.86
N HIS A 107 -34.54 -5.67 42.60
CA HIS A 107 -34.24 -5.63 44.01
C HIS A 107 -34.85 -6.88 44.65
N PRO A 108 -34.12 -7.63 45.49
CA PRO A 108 -34.75 -8.63 46.33
C PRO A 108 -35.76 -7.90 47.21
N THR A 109 -37.05 -8.16 47.01
CA THR A 109 -38.13 -7.71 47.88
C THR A 109 -37.83 -8.22 49.29
N GLY A 110 -37.85 -7.32 50.28
CA GLY A 110 -37.34 -7.60 51.61
C GLY A 110 -37.93 -8.86 52.23
N GLY A 111 -37.06 -9.78 52.66
CA GLY A 111 -37.45 -10.82 53.62
C GLY A 111 -37.65 -10.20 55.01
N PRO A 112 -38.53 -10.76 55.84
CA PRO A 112 -38.80 -10.22 57.18
C PRO A 112 -37.58 -10.33 58.11
N HIS A 113 -37.52 -9.42 59.09
CA HIS A 113 -36.47 -9.39 60.12
C HIS A 113 -36.42 -10.70 60.95
N PRO A 114 -35.23 -11.10 61.44
CA PRO A 114 -35.09 -12.26 62.31
C PRO A 114 -35.58 -11.94 63.73
N SER A 115 -36.36 -12.86 64.31
CA SER A 115 -36.69 -12.88 65.74
C SER A 115 -35.63 -13.64 66.53
N ASP A 116 -35.37 -13.20 67.76
CA ASP A 116 -34.36 -13.79 68.67
C ASP A 116 -34.68 -15.24 69.13
N PRO A 117 -33.68 -16.03 69.54
CA PRO A 117 -33.83 -17.45 69.85
C PRO A 117 -34.29 -17.72 71.30
N VAL A 118 -35.20 -18.68 71.47
CA VAL A 118 -35.56 -19.27 72.78
C VAL A 118 -35.52 -20.80 72.70
N LEU A 119 -34.81 -21.41 73.64
CA LEU A 119 -34.74 -22.86 73.92
C LEU A 119 -35.60 -23.19 75.17
N PRO A 120 -35.78 -24.46 75.55
CA PRO A 120 -36.49 -25.50 74.81
C PRO A 120 -37.62 -26.14 75.67
N GLY A 121 -38.63 -26.75 75.04
CA GLY A 121 -39.70 -27.46 75.77
C GLY A 121 -40.41 -28.52 74.92
N ALA A 122 -40.37 -29.77 75.37
CA ALA A 122 -41.07 -30.92 74.82
C ALA A 122 -41.90 -31.58 75.95
N PRO A 123 -42.71 -32.64 75.73
CA PRO A 123 -43.16 -33.26 74.46
C PRO A 123 -44.70 -33.42 74.36
N HIS A 124 -45.21 -33.94 73.22
CA HIS A 124 -45.97 -35.22 73.15
C HIS A 124 -46.82 -35.38 71.86
N LEU A 125 -46.57 -36.50 71.13
CA LEU A 125 -47.53 -37.38 70.40
C LEU A 125 -48.43 -36.75 69.30
N THR A 126 -48.75 -37.35 68.15
CA THR A 126 -48.45 -38.63 67.41
C THR A 126 -48.88 -38.33 65.95
N GLU A 127 -48.31 -38.87 64.86
CA GLU A 127 -48.43 -40.25 64.33
C GLU A 127 -47.59 -40.34 63.02
N GLY A 128 -47.20 -41.55 62.55
CA GLY A 128 -46.41 -41.77 61.31
C GLY A 128 -47.25 -42.16 60.08
N PRO A 129 -46.69 -42.77 59.00
CA PRO A 129 -45.30 -43.20 58.80
C PRO A 129 -44.63 -42.82 57.43
N HIS A 130 -43.34 -43.15 57.34
CA HIS A 130 -42.43 -43.21 56.16
C HIS A 130 -42.79 -44.35 55.16
N PRO A 131 -42.13 -44.56 53.97
CA PRO A 131 -40.74 -44.25 53.54
C PRO A 131 -40.59 -43.45 52.21
N SER A 132 -39.45 -42.85 51.82
CA SER A 132 -38.09 -43.37 51.55
C SER A 132 -38.06 -44.36 50.35
N ASP A 133 -37.06 -44.45 49.46
CA ASP A 133 -35.73 -43.83 49.36
C ASP A 133 -35.11 -44.10 47.94
N LEU A 134 -33.91 -43.57 47.65
CA LEU A 134 -32.97 -44.05 46.59
C LEU A 134 -33.47 -43.98 45.10
N ALA A 135 -32.68 -44.30 44.06
CA ALA A 135 -31.30 -43.94 43.66
C ALA A 135 -31.05 -44.42 42.20
N ALA A 136 -30.05 -43.83 41.51
CA ALA A 136 -29.38 -44.32 40.29
C ALA A 136 -30.17 -44.46 38.96
N GLU A 137 -29.54 -44.06 37.84
CA GLU A 137 -29.52 -44.87 36.60
C GLU A 137 -28.31 -44.51 35.69
N PRO A 138 -27.78 -45.46 34.87
CA PRO A 138 -26.67 -45.22 33.94
C PRO A 138 -26.96 -45.56 32.44
N ALA A 139 -25.98 -45.23 31.59
CA ALA A 139 -25.60 -45.93 30.34
C ALA A 139 -26.34 -45.70 28.99
N HIS A 140 -25.51 -45.62 27.94
CA HIS A 140 -25.73 -45.76 26.49
C HIS A 140 -26.10 -47.23 26.09
N PRO A 141 -26.60 -47.60 24.86
CA PRO A 141 -25.99 -47.20 23.56
C PRO A 141 -26.83 -47.26 22.24
N ALA A 142 -26.09 -47.11 21.12
CA ALA A 142 -26.27 -47.71 19.78
C ALA A 142 -27.04 -46.95 18.67
N ALA A 143 -26.57 -47.18 17.43
CA ALA A 143 -27.07 -46.67 16.15
C ALA A 143 -27.52 -47.82 15.22
N PRO A 144 -28.15 -47.55 14.07
CA PRO A 144 -27.66 -48.16 12.81
C PRO A 144 -27.71 -47.24 11.57
N ALA A 145 -27.52 -47.82 10.38
CA ALA A 145 -26.91 -47.18 9.19
C ALA A 145 -27.84 -46.86 7.98
N LEU A 146 -27.20 -46.38 6.89
CA LEU A 146 -27.70 -45.90 5.59
C LEU A 146 -28.49 -46.95 4.77
N PRO A 147 -29.23 -46.54 3.69
CA PRO A 147 -28.61 -46.49 2.34
C PRO A 147 -29.18 -45.44 1.34
N GLY A 148 -28.46 -45.20 0.24
CA GLY A 148 -29.07 -44.86 -1.06
C GLY A 148 -28.71 -43.51 -1.72
N ALA A 149 -28.14 -43.58 -2.93
CA ALA A 149 -28.12 -42.50 -3.93
C ALA A 149 -28.80 -43.02 -5.23
N PRO A 150 -29.34 -42.16 -6.11
CA PRO A 150 -28.53 -41.79 -7.28
C PRO A 150 -28.73 -40.35 -7.81
N ARG A 151 -27.97 -40.02 -8.88
CA ARG A 151 -27.89 -38.74 -9.61
C ARG A 151 -29.22 -38.22 -10.17
N ALA A 152 -29.33 -36.88 -10.24
CA ALA A 152 -29.95 -36.20 -11.38
C ALA A 152 -29.34 -34.79 -11.61
N THR A 153 -29.32 -34.37 -12.88
CA THR A 153 -28.84 -33.07 -13.39
C THR A 153 -29.87 -31.94 -13.21
N ALA A 154 -29.42 -30.71 -12.99
CA ALA A 154 -30.23 -29.51 -13.30
C ALA A 154 -29.35 -28.31 -13.68
N THR A 155 -29.66 -27.73 -14.84
CA THR A 155 -29.03 -26.55 -15.43
C THR A 155 -29.77 -25.28 -14.98
N ALA A 156 -29.05 -24.20 -14.69
CA ALA A 156 -29.60 -22.84 -14.61
C ALA A 156 -28.53 -21.85 -15.11
N ALA A 157 -28.56 -21.43 -16.39
CA ALA A 157 -29.49 -20.45 -16.99
C ALA A 157 -29.09 -19.00 -16.64
N VAL A 158 -28.36 -18.38 -17.58
CA VAL A 158 -28.01 -16.96 -17.62
C VAL A 158 -29.16 -16.17 -18.26
N PRO A 159 -29.58 -15.01 -17.73
CA PRO A 159 -30.35 -14.03 -18.49
C PRO A 159 -29.41 -13.12 -19.29
N ALA A 160 -29.51 -13.20 -20.62
CA ALA A 160 -28.90 -12.24 -21.55
C ALA A 160 -29.73 -10.94 -21.64
N PRO A 161 -29.17 -9.81 -22.11
CA PRO A 161 -29.80 -8.49 -21.95
C PRO A 161 -30.90 -8.21 -23.00
N LEU A 162 -31.86 -7.35 -22.63
CA LEU A 162 -32.75 -6.70 -23.60
C LEU A 162 -31.96 -5.73 -24.48
N ALA A 163 -32.35 -5.67 -25.76
CA ALA A 163 -31.84 -4.71 -26.73
C ALA A 163 -33.00 -3.94 -27.39
N ALA A 164 -32.63 -2.82 -28.03
CA ALA A 164 -33.40 -2.00 -28.96
C ALA A 164 -34.54 -1.12 -28.40
N ALA A 165 -34.33 0.19 -28.52
CA ALA A 165 -35.16 1.02 -29.40
C ALA A 165 -34.25 2.06 -30.07
N ALA A 166 -34.47 2.35 -31.35
CA ALA A 166 -33.77 3.39 -32.11
C ALA A 166 -34.80 4.37 -32.66
N ASP A 167 -34.46 5.66 -32.68
CA ASP A 167 -35.07 6.79 -33.42
C ASP A 167 -34.41 8.09 -32.89
N ALA A 168 -34.30 9.21 -33.60
CA ALA A 168 -34.32 9.48 -35.05
C ALA A 168 -33.61 10.85 -35.28
N MET A 169 -32.97 11.06 -36.43
CA MET A 169 -32.55 12.39 -36.93
C MET A 169 -33.71 13.01 -37.73
N PRO A 170 -33.87 14.36 -37.81
CA PRO A 170 -33.26 15.15 -38.90
C PRO A 170 -32.99 16.65 -38.50
N PRO A 171 -32.80 17.65 -39.41
CA PRO A 171 -31.50 17.99 -40.01
C PRO A 171 -31.17 19.53 -40.06
N THR A 172 -30.11 19.90 -40.81
CA THR A 172 -29.73 21.28 -41.32
C THR A 172 -29.30 22.32 -40.26
N ASP A 173 -28.37 23.27 -40.47
CA ASP A 173 -27.70 23.91 -41.64
C ASP A 173 -26.14 23.79 -41.55
N ALA A 174 -25.26 23.91 -42.56
CA ALA A 174 -25.19 24.66 -43.83
C ALA A 174 -24.54 26.07 -43.77
N ALA A 175 -23.19 26.12 -43.76
CA ALA A 175 -22.34 27.24 -44.21
C ALA A 175 -20.90 26.74 -44.45
N THR A 176 -20.38 26.46 -45.66
CA THR A 176 -19.98 27.35 -46.79
C THR A 176 -19.09 28.54 -46.43
N HIS A 177 -17.78 28.34 -46.55
CA HIS A 177 -16.76 29.27 -47.07
C HIS A 177 -15.44 28.46 -47.17
N ALA A 178 -14.53 28.62 -48.11
CA ALA A 178 -14.43 29.17 -49.46
C ALA A 178 -12.97 28.82 -49.89
N VAL A 179 -12.72 28.55 -51.16
CA VAL A 179 -11.41 28.07 -51.65
C VAL A 179 -10.52 29.23 -52.12
N ASP A 180 -9.21 28.94 -52.20
CA ASP A 180 -8.15 29.50 -53.08
C ASP A 180 -7.24 30.64 -52.57
N PRO A 181 -6.00 30.78 -53.11
CA PRO A 181 -5.08 29.75 -53.62
C PRO A 181 -3.60 29.95 -53.17
N LEU A 182 -2.72 29.04 -53.60
CA LEU A 182 -1.25 29.19 -53.58
C LEU A 182 -0.75 30.29 -54.55
N PRO A 183 0.49 30.77 -54.35
CA PRO A 183 1.42 30.97 -55.47
C PRO A 183 2.67 30.08 -55.36
N ALA A 184 3.31 29.84 -56.51
CA ALA A 184 4.39 28.86 -56.69
C ALA A 184 5.73 29.50 -57.11
N GLY A 185 6.80 28.69 -57.09
CA GLY A 185 8.14 29.00 -57.62
C GLY A 185 9.23 28.93 -56.53
N ALA A 186 10.41 28.33 -56.74
CA ALA A 186 10.98 27.63 -57.90
C ALA A 186 12.00 26.58 -57.34
N ALA A 187 12.04 25.32 -57.80
CA ALA A 187 12.72 24.78 -58.99
C ALA A 187 14.15 24.25 -58.71
N ALA A 188 14.61 23.31 -59.57
CA ALA A 188 15.88 22.55 -59.55
C ALA A 188 16.01 21.46 -58.44
N GLU A 189 16.52 20.25 -58.69
CA GLU A 189 16.89 19.59 -59.96
C GLU A 189 16.88 18.05 -59.82
N ARG A 190 16.79 17.33 -60.95
CA ARG A 190 17.01 15.87 -61.06
C ARG A 190 18.42 15.67 -61.66
N THR A 191 19.26 14.66 -61.36
CA THR A 191 19.11 13.23 -61.70
C THR A 191 20.41 12.49 -61.27
N PRO A 192 20.42 11.20 -60.86
CA PRO A 192 21.63 10.39 -60.63
C PRO A 192 22.20 9.81 -61.95
N PRO A 193 23.31 9.00 -61.98
CA PRO A 193 23.15 7.53 -62.03
C PRO A 193 24.34 6.62 -61.56
N HIS A 194 24.13 5.29 -61.64
CA HIS A 194 25.08 4.13 -61.58
C HIS A 194 25.63 3.69 -60.19
N ALA A 195 25.51 2.43 -59.70
CA ALA A 195 25.79 1.06 -60.22
C ALA A 195 27.30 0.64 -60.07
N ALA A 196 27.71 -0.60 -59.74
CA ALA A 196 27.09 -1.81 -59.16
C ALA A 196 28.19 -2.87 -58.80
N VAL A 197 27.82 -4.02 -58.19
CA VAL A 197 28.56 -5.34 -58.17
C VAL A 197 29.82 -5.53 -57.28
N GLY A 198 29.92 -6.73 -56.65
CA GLY A 198 31.20 -7.42 -56.31
C GLY A 198 31.54 -7.54 -54.80
N MET A 199 31.23 -8.59 -54.03
CA MET A 199 31.50 -10.05 -54.09
C MET A 199 32.80 -10.53 -53.38
N ARG A 200 32.63 -11.28 -52.25
CA ARG A 200 33.44 -12.40 -51.68
C ARG A 200 34.83 -12.21 -51.02
N SER A 201 34.88 -12.66 -49.75
CA SER A 201 35.76 -13.74 -49.19
C SER A 201 37.14 -13.48 -48.55
N ALA A 202 37.43 -14.38 -47.58
CA ALA A 202 38.71 -14.79 -46.95
C ALA A 202 39.31 -13.83 -45.89
N LYS A 203 39.52 -14.22 -44.62
CA LYS A 203 40.36 -15.28 -43.98
C LYS A 203 41.87 -14.97 -43.92
N GLY A 204 42.40 -14.85 -42.69
CA GLY A 204 43.68 -15.51 -42.30
C GLY A 204 44.77 -14.65 -41.64
N GLY A 205 45.38 -15.19 -40.58
CA GLY A 205 46.75 -14.92 -40.11
C GLY A 205 46.93 -13.69 -39.18
N THR A 206 47.26 -13.77 -37.88
CA THR A 206 48.34 -14.43 -37.08
C THR A 206 49.66 -13.65 -36.99
N GLY A 207 50.09 -13.37 -35.75
CA GLY A 207 51.44 -12.89 -35.38
C GLY A 207 51.54 -11.37 -35.19
N GLY A 208 52.28 -10.83 -34.21
CA GLY A 208 52.99 -11.48 -33.11
C GLY A 208 54.21 -10.68 -32.61
N HIS A 209 54.15 -10.20 -31.36
CA HIS A 209 55.27 -9.83 -30.46
C HIS A 209 56.38 -8.85 -30.93
N SER A 210 56.46 -7.70 -30.24
CA SER A 210 57.70 -7.26 -29.55
C SER A 210 57.47 -6.00 -28.69
N GLY A 211 57.88 -6.06 -27.42
CA GLY A 211 58.30 -4.89 -26.61
C GLY A 211 59.79 -5.09 -26.24
N PRO A 212 60.30 -4.60 -25.09
CA PRO A 212 59.80 -3.53 -24.21
C PRO A 212 60.89 -2.53 -23.73
N ALA A 213 60.49 -1.46 -23.05
CA ALA A 213 61.29 -0.68 -22.07
C ALA A 213 60.29 0.08 -21.16
N GLY A 214 60.41 0.24 -19.84
CA GLY A 214 61.57 0.14 -18.93
C GLY A 214 62.09 1.56 -18.61
N HIS A 215 62.11 2.10 -17.38
CA HIS A 215 61.78 1.59 -16.04
C HIS A 215 61.42 2.78 -15.08
N PRO A 216 61.11 2.59 -13.77
CA PRO A 216 60.48 3.59 -12.87
C PRO A 216 61.46 4.09 -11.77
N PRO A 217 61.12 4.09 -10.47
CA PRO A 217 60.20 4.94 -9.70
C PRO A 217 60.94 6.00 -8.83
N VAL A 218 60.24 6.82 -8.03
CA VAL A 218 60.86 7.64 -6.97
C VAL A 218 60.07 7.59 -5.66
N ASP A 219 60.72 7.06 -4.64
CA ASP A 219 60.56 7.36 -3.20
C ASP A 219 61.91 6.97 -2.55
N PRO A 220 62.48 7.75 -1.61
CA PRO A 220 62.47 7.26 -0.22
C PRO A 220 62.49 8.34 0.90
N ALA A 221 62.17 7.90 2.12
CA ALA A 221 62.41 8.56 3.42
C ALA A 221 63.90 8.33 3.90
N PRO A 222 64.37 8.63 5.16
CA PRO A 222 63.67 9.04 6.40
C PRO A 222 64.44 10.07 7.30
N GLU A 223 64.22 10.00 8.62
CA GLU A 223 64.81 10.72 9.79
C GLU A 223 63.95 11.86 10.37
N GLY A 224 63.74 11.98 11.69
CA GLY A 224 64.12 11.14 12.83
C GLY A 224 63.22 11.43 14.05
N GLY A 225 63.21 10.55 15.06
CA GLY A 225 62.28 10.65 16.20
C GLY A 225 62.93 11.01 17.53
N THR A 226 62.13 11.55 18.45
CA THR A 226 62.34 11.45 19.91
C THR A 226 61.00 11.46 20.62
N ALA A 227 60.75 10.44 21.44
CA ALA A 227 59.73 10.46 22.47
C ALA A 227 60.41 10.68 23.83
N LEU A 228 59.80 11.49 24.70
CA LEU A 228 60.07 11.46 26.13
C LEU A 228 58.85 12.03 26.87
N ALA A 229 58.40 11.29 27.88
CA ALA A 229 57.27 11.65 28.73
C ALA A 229 57.77 12.11 30.10
N THR A 230 57.06 13.05 30.74
CA THR A 230 56.94 13.16 32.20
C THR A 230 55.82 14.12 32.61
N ALA A 231 54.98 13.69 33.55
CA ALA A 231 54.27 14.56 34.50
C ALA A 231 55.18 14.75 35.75
N PRO A 232 54.90 15.57 36.80
CA PRO A 232 53.59 15.75 37.46
C PRO A 232 53.26 17.21 37.89
N ALA A 233 52.61 17.40 39.06
CA ALA A 233 51.68 18.49 39.42
C ALA A 233 52.19 19.54 40.46
N GLU A 234 51.26 20.20 41.17
CA GLU A 234 51.39 21.26 42.22
C GLU A 234 51.51 22.72 41.67
N GLU A 235 50.97 23.80 42.28
CA GLU A 235 50.09 23.99 43.46
C GLU A 235 49.28 25.33 43.36
N ALA A 236 48.44 25.67 44.36
CA ALA A 236 47.71 26.97 44.51
C ALA A 236 48.58 28.03 45.28
N PRO A 237 48.13 29.17 45.90
CA PRO A 237 46.79 29.71 46.34
C PRO A 237 46.41 31.06 45.66
N ALA A 238 45.22 31.70 45.73
CA ALA A 238 44.14 31.94 46.72
C ALA A 238 44.25 33.25 47.56
N ALA A 239 43.26 34.15 47.39
CA ALA A 239 42.81 35.29 48.24
C ALA A 239 41.72 36.06 47.44
N GLU A 240 40.68 36.72 47.98
CA GLU A 240 40.26 36.96 49.37
C GLU A 240 38.73 37.25 49.40
N ALA A 241 38.10 37.12 50.57
CA ALA A 241 36.78 37.68 50.89
C ALA A 241 36.93 38.68 52.07
N PRO A 242 35.88 39.40 52.47
CA PRO A 242 35.36 39.06 53.80
C PRO A 242 33.83 39.20 53.96
N ALA A 243 33.34 38.68 55.08
CA ALA A 243 31.97 38.87 55.58
C ALA A 243 31.99 39.26 57.06
N THR A 244 30.97 40.02 57.48
CA THR A 244 30.48 40.32 58.84
C THR A 244 29.02 40.75 58.66
N GLU A 245 28.08 40.63 59.62
CA GLU A 245 28.15 40.44 61.07
C GLU A 245 26.85 39.76 61.58
N ALA A 246 26.75 39.44 62.88
CA ALA A 246 25.57 38.84 63.53
C ALA A 246 25.42 39.31 65.00
N LEU A 247 24.34 38.86 65.68
CA LEU A 247 23.91 39.17 67.08
C LEU A 247 23.09 40.48 67.21
N ASP A 248 22.11 40.66 68.11
CA ASP A 248 21.57 39.78 69.19
C ASP A 248 20.10 40.16 69.59
N GLU A 249 19.58 39.50 70.63
CA GLU A 249 18.45 39.83 71.54
C GLU A 249 17.00 39.33 71.30
N ALA A 250 16.40 38.92 72.43
CA ALA A 250 15.00 38.51 72.70
C ALA A 250 14.66 39.03 74.14
N PRO A 251 13.52 38.72 74.84
CA PRO A 251 12.27 38.03 74.47
C PRO A 251 10.98 38.81 74.86
N GLY A 252 9.78 38.25 74.66
CA GLY A 252 8.55 38.80 75.26
C GLY A 252 7.23 38.06 74.97
N SER A 253 6.63 37.50 76.03
CA SER A 253 5.24 37.00 76.15
C SER A 253 4.69 37.47 77.51
N PRO A 254 3.39 37.33 77.88
CA PRO A 254 2.21 36.86 77.13
C PRO A 254 1.03 37.86 77.18
N ASP A 255 -0.14 37.52 76.60
CA ASP A 255 -1.42 37.78 77.29
C ASP A 255 -2.64 37.00 76.74
N ALA A 256 -3.45 36.47 77.65
CA ALA A 256 -4.79 35.90 77.50
C ALA A 256 -5.39 35.77 78.93
N PRO A 257 -6.68 36.05 79.19
CA PRO A 257 -7.80 35.17 78.79
C PRO A 257 -9.06 36.01 78.40
N ALA A 258 -10.35 35.60 78.45
CA ALA A 258 -11.07 34.38 78.84
C ALA A 258 -12.43 34.29 78.10
N GLY A 259 -13.20 33.20 78.29
CA GLY A 259 -14.67 33.25 78.23
C GLY A 259 -15.40 32.25 77.32
N GLU A 260 -15.46 30.97 77.71
CA GLU A 260 -16.57 30.09 77.28
C GLU A 260 -17.86 30.43 78.04
N PRO A 261 -19.03 30.01 77.55
CA PRO A 261 -19.69 28.93 78.28
C PRO A 261 -20.17 27.76 77.39
N ARG A 262 -20.03 26.55 77.94
CA ARG A 262 -20.48 25.29 77.35
C ARG A 262 -21.99 25.25 77.09
N ARG A 263 -22.38 24.49 76.05
CA ARG A 263 -23.59 23.65 76.07
C ARG A 263 -23.25 22.23 75.62
N GLU A 264 -23.95 21.28 76.20
CA GLU A 264 -23.74 19.83 76.06
C GLU A 264 -24.31 19.24 74.75
N PRO A 265 -23.94 17.99 74.38
CA PRO A 265 -23.88 17.59 72.98
C PRO A 265 -25.22 17.16 72.39
N GLY A 266 -25.59 17.79 71.27
CA GLY A 266 -26.59 17.28 70.34
C GLY A 266 -26.00 16.21 69.42
N ALA A 267 -26.79 15.16 69.19
CA ALA A 267 -26.51 13.98 68.36
C ALA A 267 -25.42 14.12 67.28
N GLN A 268 -24.45 13.19 67.30
CA GLN A 268 -23.62 12.90 66.14
C GLN A 268 -24.50 12.36 65.01
N GLU A 269 -24.86 13.19 64.04
CA GLU A 269 -25.19 12.69 62.71
C GLU A 269 -23.92 12.02 62.15
N ALA A 270 -23.97 10.68 62.09
CA ALA A 270 -22.94 9.93 61.39
C ALA A 270 -22.85 10.46 59.94
N PRO A 271 -21.66 10.78 59.41
CA PRO A 271 -21.54 11.17 58.02
C PRO A 271 -22.09 10.02 57.18
N GLY A 272 -23.16 10.31 56.43
CA GLY A 272 -23.87 9.30 55.65
C GLY A 272 -22.89 8.48 54.85
N ALA A 273 -22.96 7.16 55.00
CA ALA A 273 -22.09 6.25 54.28
C ALA A 273 -22.38 6.38 52.78
N GLU A 274 -21.62 7.25 52.10
CA GLU A 274 -21.47 7.28 50.65
C GLU A 274 -21.44 5.82 50.17
N PRO A 275 -22.34 5.42 49.24
CA PRO A 275 -22.29 4.09 48.68
C PRO A 275 -20.90 3.86 48.11
N ARG A 276 -20.10 3.02 48.77
CA ARG A 276 -18.75 2.69 48.31
C ARG A 276 -18.88 2.09 46.92
N GLU A 277 -18.69 2.91 45.89
CA GLU A 277 -18.53 2.43 44.52
C GLU A 277 -17.39 1.40 44.57
N GLY A 278 -17.75 0.13 44.40
CA GLY A 278 -16.76 -0.94 44.41
C GLY A 278 -15.71 -0.70 43.32
N PRO A 279 -14.59 -1.45 43.31
CA PRO A 279 -13.48 -1.28 42.35
C PRO A 279 -13.83 -1.67 40.89
N GLY A 280 -15.10 -1.58 40.50
CA GLY A 280 -15.61 -1.76 39.16
C GLY A 280 -15.06 -0.72 38.19
N MET A 281 -14.74 -1.19 36.98
CA MET A 281 -14.29 -0.32 35.91
C MET A 281 -15.43 0.60 35.45
N GLY A 282 -15.37 1.88 35.83
CA GLY A 282 -16.39 2.88 35.48
C GLY A 282 -16.80 2.80 34.01
N ARG A 283 -18.12 2.76 33.74
CA ARG A 283 -18.75 2.37 32.46
C ARG A 283 -18.12 3.05 31.23
N ARG A 284 -17.74 4.32 31.33
CA ARG A 284 -17.05 5.08 30.27
C ARG A 284 -15.71 4.45 29.85
N ARG A 285 -14.90 3.96 30.81
CA ARG A 285 -13.61 3.28 30.54
C ARG A 285 -13.84 1.87 29.95
N PHE A 286 -14.86 1.16 30.41
CA PHE A 286 -15.24 -0.14 29.82
C PHE A 286 -15.65 0.02 28.35
N VAL A 287 -16.59 0.92 28.04
CA VAL A 287 -17.01 1.19 26.64
C VAL A 287 -15.83 1.69 25.79
N ALA A 288 -14.96 2.55 26.32
CA ALA A 288 -13.76 2.97 25.61
C ALA A 288 -12.81 1.81 25.27
N ARG A 289 -12.61 0.85 26.19
CA ARG A 289 -11.79 -0.34 25.96
C ARG A 289 -12.39 -1.30 24.95
N VAL A 290 -13.70 -1.53 25.01
CA VAL A 290 -14.39 -2.37 24.01
C VAL A 290 -14.26 -1.75 22.62
N LEU A 291 -14.60 -0.47 22.46
CA LEU A 291 -14.49 0.21 21.16
C LEU A 291 -13.05 0.28 20.63
N ALA A 292 -12.07 0.56 21.49
CA ALA A 292 -10.66 0.55 21.10
C ALA A 292 -10.18 -0.86 20.70
N GLY A 293 -10.58 -1.89 21.45
CA GLY A 293 -10.27 -3.30 21.13
C GLY A 293 -10.88 -3.73 19.80
N THR A 294 -12.16 -3.40 19.55
CA THR A 294 -12.81 -3.65 18.26
C THR A 294 -12.12 -2.92 17.12
N ALA A 295 -11.78 -1.63 17.28
CA ALA A 295 -11.08 -0.86 16.26
C ALA A 295 -9.70 -1.46 15.93
N VAL A 296 -8.92 -1.84 16.94
CA VAL A 296 -7.62 -2.52 16.76
C VAL A 296 -7.78 -3.87 16.07
N ALA A 297 -8.77 -4.68 16.48
CA ALA A 297 -9.01 -6.00 15.89
C ALA A 297 -9.42 -5.89 14.41
N VAL A 298 -10.33 -4.98 14.07
CA VAL A 298 -10.77 -4.75 12.68
C VAL A 298 -9.62 -4.19 11.84
N ALA A 299 -8.93 -3.14 12.30
CA ALA A 299 -7.83 -2.54 11.53
C ALA A 299 -6.67 -3.53 11.30
N THR A 300 -6.28 -4.28 12.34
CA THR A 300 -5.25 -5.32 12.22
C THR A 300 -5.70 -6.43 11.28
N GLY A 301 -6.96 -6.87 11.36
CA GLY A 301 -7.53 -7.88 10.47
C GLY A 301 -7.55 -7.43 9.01
N THR A 302 -7.95 -6.20 8.74
CA THR A 302 -7.95 -5.58 7.41
C THR A 302 -6.53 -5.50 6.83
N VAL A 303 -5.55 -4.99 7.60
CA VAL A 303 -4.15 -4.91 7.16
C VAL A 303 -3.54 -6.28 6.96
N ALA A 304 -3.73 -7.22 7.89
CA ALA A 304 -3.19 -8.58 7.78
C ALA A 304 -3.76 -9.31 6.55
N ASN A 305 -5.07 -9.21 6.30
CA ASN A 305 -5.68 -9.75 5.09
C ASN A 305 -5.15 -9.07 3.81
N GLY A 306 -5.02 -7.75 3.82
CA GLY A 306 -4.50 -7.00 2.67
C GLY A 306 -3.01 -7.22 2.40
N ALA A 307 -2.21 -7.54 3.42
CA ALA A 307 -0.82 -7.96 3.26
C ALA A 307 -0.73 -9.40 2.72
N HIS A 308 -1.58 -10.29 3.23
CA HIS A 308 -1.64 -11.70 2.84
C HIS A 308 -2.01 -11.87 1.36
N THR A 309 -2.92 -11.04 0.82
CA THR A 309 -3.25 -11.06 -0.62
C THR A 309 -2.04 -10.67 -1.49
N VAL A 310 -1.34 -9.59 -1.16
CA VAL A 310 -0.11 -9.16 -1.86
C VAL A 310 0.97 -10.25 -1.79
N LEU A 311 1.19 -10.85 -0.63
CA LEU A 311 2.22 -11.86 -0.44
C LEU A 311 1.90 -13.20 -1.12
N ARG A 312 0.63 -13.54 -1.32
CA ARG A 312 0.22 -14.67 -2.17
C ARG A 312 0.46 -14.43 -3.67
N GLY A 313 0.56 -13.17 -4.11
CA GLY A 313 0.79 -12.79 -5.49
C GLY A 313 -0.49 -12.42 -6.26
N PRO A 314 -0.35 -11.87 -7.48
CA PRO A 314 -1.46 -11.35 -8.27
C PRO A 314 -2.41 -12.43 -8.79
N THR A 315 -3.66 -12.02 -9.01
CA THR A 315 -4.68 -12.87 -9.64
C THR A 315 -4.64 -12.75 -11.17
N VAL A 316 -4.79 -13.85 -11.89
CA VAL A 316 -4.88 -13.80 -13.36
C VAL A 316 -6.30 -13.42 -13.79
N LYS A 317 -6.43 -12.32 -14.53
CA LYS A 317 -7.67 -11.88 -15.18
C LYS A 317 -7.60 -12.11 -16.68
N ARG A 318 -8.76 -12.16 -17.34
CA ARG A 318 -8.89 -12.22 -18.79
C ARG A 318 -9.91 -11.18 -19.25
N VAL A 319 -9.59 -10.46 -20.32
CA VAL A 319 -10.50 -9.50 -20.95
C VAL A 319 -10.39 -9.63 -22.47
N THR A 320 -11.53 -9.63 -23.17
CA THR A 320 -11.56 -9.64 -24.63
C THR A 320 -11.78 -8.23 -25.14
N VAL A 321 -10.87 -7.72 -25.98
CA VAL A 321 -10.94 -6.36 -26.52
C VAL A 321 -11.22 -6.42 -28.01
N PRO A 322 -12.42 -6.02 -28.46
CA PRO A 322 -12.76 -5.98 -29.88
C PRO A 322 -12.14 -4.75 -30.56
N LEU A 323 -11.34 -4.99 -31.61
CA LEU A 323 -10.63 -3.97 -32.36
C LEU A 323 -11.05 -4.02 -33.84
N ALA A 324 -11.41 -2.88 -34.41
CA ALA A 324 -12.01 -2.79 -35.75
C ALA A 324 -11.01 -3.11 -36.87
N LYS A 325 -9.78 -2.64 -36.72
CA LYS A 325 -8.69 -2.79 -37.70
C LYS A 325 -7.86 -4.08 -37.53
N LEU A 326 -8.21 -4.93 -36.56
CA LEU A 326 -7.42 -6.11 -36.25
C LEU A 326 -7.64 -7.17 -37.35
N PRO A 327 -6.59 -7.72 -37.97
CA PRO A 327 -6.74 -8.74 -39.00
C PRO A 327 -7.29 -10.05 -38.41
N ARG A 328 -7.96 -10.85 -39.25
CA ARG A 328 -8.49 -12.17 -38.86
C ARG A 328 -7.42 -13.09 -38.25
N SER A 329 -6.19 -13.02 -38.78
CA SER A 329 -5.02 -13.77 -38.29
C SER A 329 -4.62 -13.47 -36.84
N ALA A 330 -5.04 -12.33 -36.28
CA ALA A 330 -4.78 -11.93 -34.91
C ALA A 330 -6.02 -12.07 -33.99
N HIS A 331 -7.15 -12.61 -34.47
CA HIS A 331 -8.27 -12.94 -33.59
C HIS A 331 -7.84 -14.01 -32.57
N GLY A 332 -8.06 -13.75 -31.29
CA GLY A 332 -7.66 -14.65 -30.20
C GLY A 332 -6.21 -14.45 -29.72
N TYR A 333 -5.47 -13.47 -30.26
CA TYR A 333 -4.11 -13.15 -29.83
C TYR A 333 -4.08 -12.68 -28.37
N ARG A 334 -3.22 -13.26 -27.53
CA ARG A 334 -3.17 -13.00 -26.08
C ARG A 334 -1.93 -12.22 -25.67
N ILE A 335 -2.15 -11.00 -25.18
CA ILE A 335 -1.12 -10.17 -24.53
C ILE A 335 -1.26 -10.37 -23.01
N ALA A 336 -0.22 -10.88 -22.34
CA ALA A 336 -0.15 -10.82 -20.88
C ALA A 336 0.37 -9.44 -20.46
N VAL A 337 -0.52 -8.63 -19.91
CA VAL A 337 -0.23 -7.31 -19.35
C VAL A 337 0.16 -7.47 -17.89
N VAL A 338 1.36 -6.97 -17.57
CA VAL A 338 1.91 -6.90 -16.23
C VAL A 338 2.36 -5.46 -16.01
N SER A 339 2.00 -4.85 -14.89
CA SER A 339 2.43 -3.50 -14.52
C SER A 339 2.67 -3.44 -13.02
N ASP A 340 3.30 -2.37 -12.55
CA ASP A 340 3.38 -2.05 -11.11
C ASP A 340 3.90 -3.25 -10.28
N ILE A 341 5.01 -3.84 -10.74
CA ILE A 341 5.64 -4.99 -10.08
C ILE A 341 6.28 -4.55 -8.75
N HIS A 342 6.83 -3.33 -8.70
CA HIS A 342 7.50 -2.75 -7.53
C HIS A 342 8.42 -3.74 -6.79
N LEU A 343 9.43 -4.27 -7.48
CA LEU A 343 10.52 -4.95 -6.78
C LEU A 343 11.23 -3.94 -5.87
N GLY A 344 11.42 -4.28 -4.60
CA GLY A 344 11.89 -3.32 -3.61
C GLY A 344 12.27 -3.97 -2.28
N PRO A 345 12.45 -3.16 -1.21
CA PRO A 345 12.83 -3.66 0.11
C PRO A 345 11.83 -4.66 0.72
N THR A 346 10.55 -4.60 0.35
CA THR A 346 9.49 -5.50 0.83
C THR A 346 9.18 -6.65 -0.14
N LEU A 347 9.12 -6.38 -1.44
CA LEU A 347 8.79 -7.33 -2.50
C LEU A 347 10.05 -7.69 -3.32
N GLY A 348 10.73 -8.79 -2.95
CA GLY A 348 11.96 -9.23 -3.62
C GLY A 348 11.76 -10.39 -4.61
N ARG A 349 12.85 -11.12 -4.91
CA ARG A 349 12.92 -12.23 -5.91
C ARG A 349 11.75 -13.22 -5.89
N ALA A 350 11.23 -13.57 -4.71
CA ALA A 350 10.10 -14.49 -4.59
C ALA A 350 8.80 -13.92 -5.19
N HIS A 351 8.62 -12.60 -5.20
CA HIS A 351 7.49 -11.93 -5.85
C HIS A 351 7.62 -11.99 -7.39
N ALA A 352 8.80 -11.62 -7.93
CA ALA A 352 9.11 -11.76 -9.35
C ALA A 352 8.88 -13.20 -9.83
N GLN A 353 9.33 -14.21 -9.08
CA GLN A 353 9.09 -15.62 -9.40
C GLN A 353 7.58 -15.95 -9.50
N ARG A 354 6.76 -15.53 -8.51
CA ARG A 354 5.30 -15.74 -8.56
C ARG A 354 4.63 -15.07 -9.77
N ILE A 355 5.10 -13.88 -10.15
CA ILE A 355 4.63 -13.17 -11.35
C ILE A 355 4.96 -13.96 -12.61
N VAL A 356 6.21 -14.42 -12.75
CA VAL A 356 6.67 -15.19 -13.90
C VAL A 356 5.92 -16.51 -14.04
N ASP A 357 5.70 -17.22 -12.93
CA ASP A 357 4.90 -18.46 -12.92
C ASP A 357 3.45 -18.18 -13.32
N ALA A 358 2.84 -17.12 -12.79
CA ALA A 358 1.49 -16.70 -13.15
C ALA A 358 1.36 -16.32 -14.63
N VAL A 359 2.27 -15.48 -15.15
CA VAL A 359 2.32 -15.09 -16.58
C VAL A 359 2.47 -16.32 -17.46
N ASN A 360 3.49 -17.15 -17.21
CA ASN A 360 3.80 -18.32 -18.02
C ASN A 360 2.65 -19.35 -18.01
N SER A 361 1.91 -19.48 -16.91
CA SER A 361 0.72 -20.35 -16.83
C SER A 361 -0.41 -19.94 -17.78
N THR A 362 -0.41 -18.69 -18.27
CA THR A 362 -1.39 -18.21 -19.25
C THR A 362 -1.01 -18.53 -20.71
N GLN A 363 0.23 -19.01 -20.93
CA GLN A 363 0.82 -19.30 -22.23
C GLN A 363 0.63 -18.16 -23.27
N PRO A 364 1.01 -16.91 -22.96
CA PRO A 364 0.67 -15.75 -23.78
C PRO A 364 1.43 -15.75 -25.11
N ASP A 365 0.86 -15.06 -26.10
CA ASP A 365 1.50 -14.86 -27.40
C ASP A 365 2.55 -13.72 -27.33
N LEU A 366 2.35 -12.75 -26.42
CA LEU A 366 3.24 -11.62 -26.12
C LEU A 366 3.11 -11.22 -24.65
N ILE A 367 4.21 -10.75 -24.03
CA ILE A 367 4.20 -10.17 -22.68
C ILE A 367 4.47 -8.68 -22.79
N ALA A 368 3.65 -7.87 -22.13
CA ALA A 368 3.81 -6.42 -22.02
C ALA A 368 4.02 -6.05 -20.56
N VAL A 369 5.22 -5.59 -20.22
CA VAL A 369 5.57 -5.01 -18.92
C VAL A 369 5.41 -3.50 -19.02
N VAL A 370 4.42 -2.96 -18.34
CA VAL A 370 3.89 -1.61 -18.56
C VAL A 370 4.24 -0.71 -17.37
N GLY A 371 5.53 -0.44 -17.21
CA GLY A 371 6.12 0.45 -16.21
C GLY A 371 6.05 -0.02 -14.75
N ASP A 372 6.77 0.72 -13.91
CA ASP A 372 6.89 0.55 -12.47
C ASP A 372 7.30 -0.87 -12.07
N LEU A 373 8.44 -1.30 -12.62
CA LEU A 373 9.06 -2.58 -12.33
C LEU A 373 9.65 -2.61 -10.91
N VAL A 374 10.18 -1.47 -10.43
CA VAL A 374 11.16 -1.41 -9.33
C VAL A 374 11.07 -0.15 -8.48
N ASP A 375 11.47 -0.23 -7.20
CA ASP A 375 11.53 0.87 -6.22
C ASP A 375 12.97 1.14 -5.73
N GLY A 376 13.99 0.96 -6.59
CA GLY A 376 15.41 1.16 -6.23
C GLY A 376 16.40 0.79 -7.33
N SER A 377 17.70 0.96 -7.08
CA SER A 377 18.75 0.77 -8.09
C SER A 377 18.98 -0.69 -8.52
N VAL A 378 19.48 -0.88 -9.75
CA VAL A 378 19.89 -2.20 -10.30
C VAL A 378 20.85 -2.93 -9.37
N GLU A 379 21.82 -2.24 -8.77
CA GLU A 379 22.77 -2.81 -7.81
C GLU A 379 22.07 -3.59 -6.67
N ASN A 380 20.96 -3.05 -6.16
CA ASN A 380 20.23 -3.64 -5.03
C ASN A 380 19.14 -4.63 -5.46
N LEU A 381 18.60 -4.51 -6.68
CA LEU A 381 17.38 -5.19 -7.10
C LEU A 381 17.51 -6.05 -8.37
N GLY A 382 18.58 -5.96 -9.16
CA GLY A 382 18.84 -6.86 -10.30
C GLY A 382 18.75 -8.35 -9.90
N PRO A 383 19.37 -8.79 -8.78
CA PRO A 383 19.19 -10.15 -8.26
C PRO A 383 17.75 -10.52 -7.87
N ALA A 384 16.87 -9.53 -7.63
CA ALA A 384 15.44 -9.74 -7.43
C ALA A 384 14.66 -9.77 -8.75
N ALA A 385 15.15 -9.10 -9.79
CA ALA A 385 14.59 -9.06 -11.14
C ALA A 385 14.98 -10.28 -12.01
N GLU A 386 16.08 -10.99 -11.70
CA GLU A 386 16.54 -12.22 -12.38
C GLU A 386 15.43 -13.21 -12.81
N PRO A 387 14.36 -13.48 -12.03
CA PRO A 387 13.31 -14.39 -12.48
C PRO A 387 12.60 -13.97 -13.75
N LEU A 388 12.54 -12.66 -14.06
CA LEU A 388 11.87 -12.10 -15.23
C LEU A 388 12.48 -12.60 -16.55
N ALA A 389 13.77 -12.98 -16.55
CA ALA A 389 14.43 -13.65 -17.68
C ALA A 389 13.82 -15.04 -18.02
N ARG A 390 12.96 -15.59 -17.16
CA ARG A 390 12.18 -16.81 -17.42
C ARG A 390 10.79 -16.53 -18.00
N PHE A 391 10.45 -15.30 -18.40
CA PHE A 391 9.24 -15.02 -19.17
C PHE A 391 9.23 -15.79 -20.49
N ARG A 392 8.06 -16.36 -20.86
CA ARG A 392 7.89 -17.18 -22.07
C ARG A 392 6.66 -16.72 -22.84
N ALA A 393 6.91 -16.13 -24.01
CA ALA A 393 5.89 -15.76 -24.98
C ALA A 393 6.42 -15.95 -26.41
N ARG A 394 5.54 -16.32 -27.34
CA ARG A 394 5.93 -16.66 -28.72
C ARG A 394 6.59 -15.49 -29.47
N HIS A 395 6.11 -14.28 -29.22
CA HIS A 395 6.60 -13.05 -29.85
C HIS A 395 7.41 -12.17 -28.88
N GLY A 396 7.90 -12.76 -27.78
CA GLY A 396 8.76 -12.08 -26.81
C GLY A 396 8.03 -11.23 -25.78
N SER A 397 8.83 -10.52 -25.01
CA SER A 397 8.42 -9.62 -23.93
C SER A 397 8.89 -8.19 -24.21
N PHE A 398 8.03 -7.21 -23.94
CA PHE A 398 8.26 -5.79 -24.20
C PHE A 398 8.12 -4.99 -22.93
N PHE A 399 8.87 -3.90 -22.83
CA PHE A 399 8.93 -3.03 -21.65
C PHE A 399 8.74 -1.56 -22.04
N VAL A 400 8.00 -0.81 -21.24
CA VAL A 400 8.03 0.66 -21.20
C VAL A 400 8.28 1.13 -19.78
N THR A 401 8.94 2.29 -19.63
CA THR A 401 9.15 2.91 -18.32
C THR A 401 7.84 3.39 -17.71
N GLY A 402 7.74 3.26 -16.39
CA GLY A 402 6.85 4.06 -15.54
C GLY A 402 7.65 5.16 -14.83
N ASN A 403 7.02 5.87 -13.91
CA ASN A 403 7.69 6.94 -13.18
C ASN A 403 8.74 6.42 -12.18
N HIS A 404 8.61 5.18 -11.72
CA HIS A 404 9.54 4.62 -10.73
C HIS A 404 10.91 4.28 -11.31
N GLU A 405 11.01 3.94 -12.60
CA GLU A 405 12.32 3.77 -13.25
C GLU A 405 13.12 5.08 -13.26
N TYR A 406 12.47 6.22 -13.54
CA TYR A 406 13.12 7.54 -13.52
C TYR A 406 13.58 7.95 -12.10
N PHE A 407 12.89 7.49 -11.06
CA PHE A 407 13.32 7.68 -9.67
C PHE A 407 14.44 6.72 -9.25
N SER A 408 14.69 5.66 -10.02
CA SER A 408 15.55 4.52 -9.66
C SER A 408 16.79 4.33 -10.54
N GLY A 409 16.97 5.18 -11.57
CA GLY A 409 18.01 5.06 -12.58
C GLY A 409 17.48 4.42 -13.88
N ALA A 410 16.74 5.19 -14.67
CA ALA A 410 16.00 4.67 -15.83
C ALA A 410 16.90 4.02 -16.89
N GLU A 411 18.05 4.63 -17.22
CA GLU A 411 18.99 4.07 -18.20
C GLU A 411 19.54 2.71 -17.74
N GLN A 412 19.97 2.62 -16.48
CA GLN A 412 20.47 1.37 -15.89
C GLN A 412 19.40 0.28 -15.90
N TRP A 413 18.14 0.62 -15.60
CA TRP A 413 17.02 -0.32 -15.65
C TRP A 413 16.62 -0.71 -17.07
N VAL A 414 16.70 0.20 -18.04
CA VAL A 414 16.49 -0.08 -19.47
C VAL A 414 17.53 -1.04 -20.02
N ASP A 415 18.77 -0.99 -19.51
CA ASP A 415 19.82 -1.94 -19.87
C ASP A 415 19.63 -3.29 -19.15
N GLU A 416 19.37 -3.31 -17.84
CA GLU A 416 19.08 -4.53 -17.07
C GLU A 416 17.89 -5.32 -17.65
N VAL A 417 16.77 -4.66 -17.98
CA VAL A 417 15.62 -5.38 -18.59
C VAL A 417 15.92 -5.92 -19.98
N ARG A 418 16.88 -5.31 -20.71
CA ARG A 418 17.36 -5.83 -22.00
C ARG A 418 18.19 -7.10 -21.81
N ASP A 419 19.06 -7.13 -20.80
CA ASP A 419 19.84 -8.30 -20.42
C ASP A 419 18.97 -9.43 -19.85
N LEU A 420 17.86 -9.08 -19.19
CA LEU A 420 16.77 -10.01 -18.82
C LEU A 420 15.90 -10.45 -20.03
N GLY A 421 16.26 -10.08 -21.27
CA GLY A 421 15.63 -10.57 -22.50
C GLY A 421 14.31 -9.89 -22.88
N MET A 422 13.96 -8.77 -22.25
CA MET A 422 12.83 -7.92 -22.67
C MET A 422 13.30 -6.89 -23.69
N ARG A 423 12.41 -6.40 -24.57
CA ARG A 423 12.69 -5.27 -25.46
C ARG A 423 12.09 -3.98 -24.90
N PRO A 424 12.90 -3.02 -24.43
CA PRO A 424 12.43 -1.65 -24.18
C PRO A 424 11.86 -1.03 -25.46
N LEU A 425 10.72 -0.34 -25.35
CA LEU A 425 10.11 0.44 -26.42
C LEU A 425 10.15 1.93 -26.05
N ARG A 426 11.31 2.57 -26.28
CA ARG A 426 11.55 3.97 -25.90
C ARG A 426 11.11 4.93 -26.98
N ASN A 427 9.84 5.35 -26.93
CA ASN A 427 9.18 6.12 -27.98
C ASN A 427 9.36 5.43 -29.35
N GLU A 428 9.05 4.13 -29.39
CA GLU A 428 9.38 3.21 -30.48
C GLU A 428 8.17 2.34 -30.84
N ARG A 429 8.08 1.93 -32.11
CA ARG A 429 7.09 0.99 -32.61
C ARG A 429 7.75 -0.21 -33.27
N VAL A 430 7.10 -1.35 -33.12
CA VAL A 430 7.46 -2.62 -33.74
C VAL A 430 6.24 -3.20 -34.45
N GLU A 431 6.47 -3.84 -35.59
CA GLU A 431 5.43 -4.64 -36.22
C GLU A 431 5.40 -6.05 -35.60
N ILE A 432 4.25 -6.46 -35.11
CA ILE A 432 4.03 -7.81 -34.59
C ILE A 432 3.59 -8.70 -35.75
N ALA A 433 4.22 -9.87 -35.90
CA ALA A 433 4.01 -10.82 -36.99
C ALA A 433 2.56 -11.31 -37.19
N ALA A 434 1.66 -11.04 -36.23
CA ALA A 434 0.22 -11.30 -36.36
C ALA A 434 -0.52 -10.27 -37.23
N GLY A 435 0.13 -9.16 -37.62
CA GLY A 435 -0.40 -8.12 -38.51
C GLY A 435 -0.94 -6.88 -37.77
N PHE A 436 -0.33 -6.49 -36.65
CA PHE A 436 -0.65 -5.27 -35.92
C PHE A 436 0.61 -4.62 -35.38
N ASP A 437 0.51 -3.34 -35.00
CA ASP A 437 1.63 -2.56 -34.49
C ASP A 437 1.60 -2.52 -32.97
N LEU A 438 2.73 -2.78 -32.33
CA LEU A 438 2.94 -2.52 -30.91
C LEU A 438 3.86 -1.31 -30.77
N ALA A 439 3.41 -0.27 -30.09
CA ALA A 439 4.20 0.91 -29.77
C ALA A 439 4.40 1.04 -28.26
N GLY A 440 5.48 1.69 -27.86
CA GLY A 440 5.71 2.14 -26.50
C GLY A 440 6.11 3.61 -26.46
N VAL A 441 5.64 4.34 -25.46
CA VAL A 441 6.13 5.68 -25.12
C VAL A 441 6.70 5.68 -23.70
N ASN A 442 7.67 6.56 -23.47
CA ASN A 442 8.25 6.77 -22.16
C ASN A 442 7.23 7.38 -21.18
N ASP A 443 7.47 7.22 -19.87
CA ASP A 443 6.63 7.85 -18.86
C ASP A 443 6.67 9.39 -18.89
N VAL A 444 5.56 10.04 -18.51
CA VAL A 444 5.47 11.50 -18.39
C VAL A 444 6.49 12.09 -17.41
N ALA A 445 6.90 11.34 -16.37
CA ALA A 445 7.96 11.74 -15.45
C ALA A 445 9.32 11.88 -16.14
N GLY A 446 9.55 11.12 -17.23
CA GLY A 446 10.76 11.20 -18.06
C GLY A 446 11.00 12.58 -18.67
N ALA A 447 9.95 13.41 -18.81
CA ALA A 447 10.10 14.80 -19.25
C ALA A 447 11.01 15.63 -18.32
N ASN A 448 11.05 15.33 -17.02
CA ASN A 448 11.96 15.98 -16.07
C ASN A 448 13.44 15.60 -16.27
N TYR A 449 13.69 14.58 -17.10
CA TYR A 449 15.02 14.01 -17.41
C TYR A 449 15.39 14.19 -18.90
N GLY A 450 14.57 14.89 -19.68
CA GLY A 450 14.76 15.05 -21.13
C GLY A 450 14.34 13.84 -21.97
N ASP A 451 13.68 12.84 -21.37
CA ASP A 451 13.32 11.55 -21.97
C ASP A 451 11.80 11.31 -21.88
N GLY A 452 10.99 12.36 -22.10
CA GLY A 452 9.53 12.27 -22.02
C GLY A 452 8.87 11.49 -23.16
N PRO A 453 7.53 11.33 -23.14
CA PRO A 453 6.79 10.65 -24.20
C PRO A 453 6.87 11.41 -25.53
N ASP A 454 7.20 10.69 -26.61
CA ASP A 454 7.20 11.19 -27.98
C ASP A 454 6.35 10.27 -28.87
N PHE A 455 5.08 10.66 -29.00
CA PHE A 455 4.11 9.96 -29.83
C PHE A 455 4.39 10.11 -31.33
N VAL A 456 5.03 11.19 -31.78
CA VAL A 456 5.32 11.40 -33.21
C VAL A 456 6.41 10.43 -33.65
N ARG A 457 7.47 10.28 -32.85
CA ARG A 457 8.52 9.30 -33.06
C ARG A 457 8.02 7.86 -32.97
N ALA A 458 7.14 7.55 -32.02
CA ALA A 458 6.60 6.20 -31.87
C ALA A 458 5.60 5.84 -33.00
N LEU A 459 4.73 6.77 -33.41
CA LEU A 459 3.49 6.44 -34.14
C LEU A 459 3.27 7.22 -35.45
N GLY A 460 4.13 8.18 -35.80
CA GLY A 460 3.88 9.17 -36.85
C GLY A 460 3.93 8.63 -38.29
N ASP A 461 4.83 7.69 -38.57
CA ASP A 461 5.08 7.10 -39.90
C ASP A 461 4.31 5.80 -40.18
N ARG A 462 3.42 5.37 -39.27
CA ARG A 462 2.70 4.09 -39.40
C ARG A 462 1.52 4.15 -40.37
N ASP A 463 1.19 3.00 -40.95
CA ASP A 463 -0.10 2.80 -41.62
C ASP A 463 -1.25 2.80 -40.60
N ARG A 464 -2.09 3.83 -40.65
CA ARG A 464 -3.23 4.02 -39.73
C ARG A 464 -4.42 3.09 -40.01
N ALA A 465 -4.39 2.33 -41.11
CA ALA A 465 -5.35 1.27 -41.39
C ALA A 465 -5.06 -0.03 -40.60
N ARG A 466 -3.85 -0.21 -40.07
CA ARG A 466 -3.50 -1.29 -39.14
C ARG A 466 -3.92 -0.94 -37.71
N THR A 467 -4.22 -1.96 -36.91
CA THR A 467 -4.37 -1.82 -35.46
C THR A 467 -3.06 -1.37 -34.83
N ALA A 468 -3.11 -0.33 -34.00
CA ALA A 468 -2.03 0.03 -33.09
C ALA A 468 -2.41 -0.24 -31.63
N VAL A 469 -1.60 -1.06 -30.96
CA VAL A 469 -1.62 -1.26 -29.50
C VAL A 469 -0.48 -0.45 -28.90
N LEU A 470 -0.78 0.42 -27.94
CA LEU A 470 0.18 1.27 -27.25
C LEU A 470 0.41 0.76 -25.83
N LEU A 471 1.69 0.63 -25.44
CA LEU A 471 2.11 0.53 -24.05
C LEU A 471 2.44 1.95 -23.55
N ALA A 472 1.71 2.41 -22.54
CA ALA A 472 1.93 3.71 -21.91
C ALA A 472 1.58 3.57 -20.44
N HIS A 473 2.55 3.77 -19.53
CA HIS A 473 2.38 3.41 -18.12
C HIS A 473 1.16 4.11 -17.47
N GLN A 474 1.06 5.43 -17.58
CA GLN A 474 -0.03 6.19 -16.95
C GLN A 474 -1.29 6.31 -17.84
N PRO A 475 -2.50 6.08 -17.28
CA PRO A 475 -3.77 6.29 -17.98
C PRO A 475 -3.97 7.69 -18.58
N VAL A 476 -3.40 8.74 -17.96
CA VAL A 476 -3.55 10.14 -18.40
C VAL A 476 -3.10 10.39 -19.85
N MET A 477 -2.21 9.54 -20.38
CA MET A 477 -1.74 9.59 -21.78
C MET A 477 -2.80 9.23 -22.82
N ILE A 478 -3.99 8.78 -22.41
CA ILE A 478 -5.08 8.37 -23.32
C ILE A 478 -5.51 9.46 -24.31
N HIS A 479 -5.47 10.73 -23.91
CA HIS A 479 -5.84 11.84 -24.80
C HIS A 479 -4.84 11.98 -25.96
N ASP A 480 -3.56 11.70 -25.74
CA ASP A 480 -2.55 11.65 -26.80
C ASP A 480 -2.65 10.40 -27.67
N ALA A 481 -2.96 9.25 -27.07
CA ALA A 481 -3.25 8.03 -27.82
C ALA A 481 -4.44 8.22 -28.80
N VAL A 482 -5.51 8.89 -28.37
CA VAL A 482 -6.65 9.27 -29.21
C VAL A 482 -6.21 10.19 -30.35
N ARG A 483 -5.45 11.27 -30.08
CA ARG A 483 -4.92 12.17 -31.13
C ARG A 483 -4.07 11.42 -32.17
N HIS A 484 -3.30 10.43 -31.72
CA HIS A 484 -2.47 9.59 -32.60
C HIS A 484 -3.22 8.38 -33.18
N GLY A 485 -4.54 8.27 -32.97
CA GLY A 485 -5.41 7.26 -33.58
C GLY A 485 -5.11 5.83 -33.16
N VAL A 486 -4.60 5.64 -31.95
CA VAL A 486 -4.33 4.33 -31.32
C VAL A 486 -5.64 3.57 -31.14
N ASP A 487 -5.65 2.26 -31.35
CA ASP A 487 -6.86 1.44 -31.22
C ASP A 487 -7.02 0.90 -29.78
N LEU A 488 -5.91 0.61 -29.10
CA LEU A 488 -5.86 0.15 -27.70
C LEU A 488 -4.63 0.69 -26.96
N GLN A 489 -4.82 1.39 -25.85
CA GLN A 489 -3.77 1.67 -24.86
C GLN A 489 -3.83 0.67 -23.71
N LEU A 490 -2.68 0.20 -23.28
CA LEU A 490 -2.47 -0.66 -22.10
C LEU A 490 -1.66 0.15 -21.06
N SER A 491 -2.15 0.20 -19.82
CA SER A 491 -1.63 1.04 -18.72
C SER A 491 -1.71 0.33 -17.36
N GLY A 492 -0.96 0.86 -16.39
CA GLY A 492 -0.98 0.49 -14.96
C GLY A 492 -1.17 1.74 -14.09
N HIS A 493 -0.19 2.05 -13.24
CA HIS A 493 0.01 3.28 -12.45
C HIS A 493 -0.97 3.52 -11.30
N THR A 494 -2.26 3.18 -11.46
CA THR A 494 -3.29 3.57 -10.48
C THR A 494 -3.35 2.67 -9.26
N HIS A 495 -2.79 1.45 -9.36
CA HIS A 495 -2.98 0.32 -8.44
C HIS A 495 -4.46 -0.04 -8.15
N GLY A 496 -5.41 0.47 -8.95
CA GLY A 496 -6.84 0.49 -8.60
C GLY A 496 -7.16 1.25 -7.30
N GLY A 497 -6.29 2.16 -6.86
CA GLY A 497 -6.38 2.88 -5.58
C GLY A 497 -5.77 2.16 -4.37
N GLN A 498 -5.11 1.00 -4.56
CA GLN A 498 -4.42 0.12 -3.60
C GLN A 498 -5.14 -0.23 -2.29
N MET A 499 -5.42 0.76 -1.43
CA MET A 499 -6.05 0.64 -0.12
C MET A 499 -7.27 1.56 -0.02
N TRP A 500 -8.49 1.00 0.02
CA TRP A 500 -9.71 1.78 0.24
C TRP A 500 -9.59 2.70 1.48
N PRO A 501 -9.98 3.99 1.40
CA PRO A 501 -10.72 4.65 0.32
C PRO A 501 -9.88 5.30 -0.79
N GLY A 502 -8.60 4.91 -0.95
CA GLY A 502 -7.68 5.50 -1.94
C GLY A 502 -8.15 5.44 -3.40
N ASN A 503 -9.05 4.53 -3.76
CA ASN A 503 -9.69 4.50 -5.08
C ASN A 503 -10.45 5.80 -5.38
N LEU A 504 -11.10 6.41 -4.38
CA LEU A 504 -11.84 7.68 -4.56
C LEU A 504 -10.90 8.85 -4.89
N LEU A 505 -9.65 8.80 -4.43
CA LEU A 505 -8.62 9.78 -4.80
C LEU A 505 -8.04 9.47 -6.19
N ALA A 506 -7.86 8.20 -6.53
CA ALA A 506 -7.43 7.78 -7.86
C ALA A 506 -8.46 8.17 -8.95
N GLU A 507 -9.77 8.04 -8.65
CA GLU A 507 -10.90 8.42 -9.51
C GLU A 507 -10.95 9.93 -9.81
N LEU A 508 -10.39 10.76 -8.94
CA LEU A 508 -10.26 12.21 -9.15
C LEU A 508 -9.00 12.62 -9.91
N ALA A 509 -8.00 11.74 -9.99
CA ALA A 509 -6.68 12.02 -10.56
C ALA A 509 -6.42 11.35 -11.91
N ASN A 510 -7.19 10.31 -12.28
CA ASN A 510 -6.98 9.51 -13.49
C ASN A 510 -8.27 9.39 -14.31
N PRO A 511 -8.17 9.37 -15.66
CA PRO A 511 -9.33 9.23 -16.54
C PRO A 511 -10.04 7.88 -16.40
N THR A 512 -9.29 6.80 -16.15
CA THR A 512 -9.78 5.46 -15.81
C THR A 512 -8.94 4.94 -14.65
N VAL A 513 -9.56 4.34 -13.62
CA VAL A 513 -8.82 3.76 -12.48
C VAL A 513 -8.49 2.29 -12.68
N ALA A 514 -9.37 1.46 -13.22
CA ALA A 514 -9.07 0.06 -13.52
C ALA A 514 -10.12 -0.57 -14.43
N GLY A 515 -9.71 -1.44 -15.35
CA GLY A 515 -10.61 -2.11 -16.29
C GLY A 515 -10.50 -1.56 -17.72
N LEU A 516 -11.51 -1.86 -18.54
CA LEU A 516 -11.58 -1.47 -19.95
C LEU A 516 -12.58 -0.33 -20.14
N GLU A 517 -12.12 0.79 -20.68
CA GLU A 517 -12.96 1.94 -21.04
C GLU A 517 -12.70 2.37 -22.51
N ARG A 518 -13.54 3.26 -23.03
CA ARG A 518 -13.51 3.68 -24.45
C ARG A 518 -13.53 5.21 -24.57
N TYR A 519 -12.61 5.73 -25.36
CA TYR A 519 -12.41 7.15 -25.66
C TYR A 519 -12.50 7.35 -27.18
N GLY A 520 -13.72 7.51 -27.69
CA GLY A 520 -13.99 7.47 -29.13
C GLY A 520 -13.72 6.07 -29.70
N ASP A 521 -12.86 5.98 -30.72
CA ASP A 521 -12.45 4.69 -31.29
C ASP A 521 -11.39 3.97 -30.44
N THR A 522 -10.56 4.72 -29.72
CA THR A 522 -9.52 4.18 -28.82
C THR A 522 -10.12 3.51 -27.60
N GLN A 523 -9.59 2.36 -27.21
CA GLN A 523 -9.88 1.74 -25.91
C GLN A 523 -8.69 1.89 -24.97
N LEU A 524 -8.95 2.00 -23.67
CA LEU A 524 -7.95 2.04 -22.61
C LEU A 524 -8.18 0.84 -21.69
N TYR A 525 -7.16 0.02 -21.49
CA TYR A 525 -7.14 -0.98 -20.42
C TYR A 525 -6.16 -0.60 -19.32
N VAL A 526 -6.66 -0.44 -18.10
CA VAL A 526 -5.85 -0.17 -16.91
C VAL A 526 -5.83 -1.41 -16.00
N SER A 527 -4.66 -2.04 -15.86
CA SER A 527 -4.43 -3.10 -14.86
C SER A 527 -4.41 -2.51 -13.45
N ARG A 528 -4.72 -3.32 -12.43
CA ARG A 528 -4.49 -2.91 -11.03
C ARG A 528 -3.05 -3.12 -10.59
N GLY A 529 -2.17 -3.64 -11.44
CA GLY A 529 -0.78 -3.92 -11.11
C GLY A 529 -0.57 -5.22 -10.37
N ALA A 530 0.63 -5.79 -10.49
CA ALA A 530 0.99 -7.10 -10.00
C ALA A 530 1.48 -7.09 -8.53
N GLY A 531 2.19 -6.03 -8.14
CA GLY A 531 2.79 -5.83 -6.81
C GLY A 531 2.02 -4.83 -5.96
N ALA A 532 2.72 -4.09 -5.10
CA ALA A 532 2.16 -3.02 -4.29
C ALA A 532 3.25 -2.00 -3.95
N TRP A 533 2.95 -0.71 -4.08
CA TRP A 533 3.89 0.37 -3.82
C TRP A 533 3.87 0.78 -2.34
N GLY A 534 5.05 0.96 -1.75
CA GLY A 534 5.21 1.33 -0.34
C GLY A 534 4.63 0.25 0.59
N PRO A 535 3.49 0.47 1.28
CA PRO A 535 2.78 -0.57 2.02
C PRO A 535 2.44 -1.79 1.14
N PRO A 536 2.97 -2.99 1.48
CA PRO A 536 2.66 -4.22 0.76
C PRO A 536 1.27 -4.74 1.19
N VAL A 537 0.24 -3.90 1.04
CA VAL A 537 -1.12 -4.09 1.57
C VAL A 537 -2.13 -3.63 0.51
N ARG A 538 -3.05 -4.52 0.10
CA ARG A 538 -4.15 -4.20 -0.82
C ARG A 538 -5.53 -4.45 -0.22
N VAL A 539 -6.41 -3.45 -0.29
CA VAL A 539 -7.77 -3.50 0.26
C VAL A 539 -8.73 -2.86 -0.74
N GLY A 540 -9.70 -3.64 -1.25
CA GLY A 540 -10.61 -3.21 -2.32
C GLY A 540 -10.01 -3.22 -3.73
N ALA A 541 -8.67 -3.28 -3.85
CA ALA A 541 -7.95 -3.27 -5.12
C ALA A 541 -6.98 -4.46 -5.24
N PRO A 542 -7.47 -5.71 -5.42
CA PRO A 542 -6.62 -6.89 -5.56
C PRO A 542 -5.69 -6.76 -6.77
N SER A 543 -4.42 -7.17 -6.60
CA SER A 543 -3.44 -7.15 -7.69
C SER A 543 -3.81 -8.14 -8.80
N ASP A 544 -3.47 -7.78 -10.03
CA ASP A 544 -3.74 -8.59 -11.20
C ASP A 544 -2.58 -8.64 -12.20
N ILE A 545 -2.59 -9.74 -12.95
CA ILE A 545 -1.95 -9.89 -14.26
C ILE A 545 -3.10 -10.12 -15.22
N THR A 546 -3.19 -9.35 -16.31
CA THR A 546 -4.33 -9.46 -17.21
C THR A 546 -3.93 -10.00 -18.57
N VAL A 547 -4.55 -11.11 -18.98
CA VAL A 547 -4.50 -11.57 -20.37
C VAL A 547 -5.53 -10.78 -21.17
N VAL A 548 -5.05 -9.84 -21.96
CA VAL A 548 -5.84 -9.11 -22.95
C VAL A 548 -5.89 -9.97 -24.22
N GLN A 549 -7.05 -10.50 -24.54
CA GLN A 549 -7.31 -11.24 -25.77
C GLN A 549 -7.86 -10.28 -26.83
N LEU A 550 -7.13 -10.10 -27.93
CA LEU A 550 -7.56 -9.25 -29.04
C LEU A 550 -8.62 -9.99 -29.88
N ALA A 551 -9.72 -9.32 -30.21
CA ALA A 551 -10.78 -9.86 -31.06
C ALA A 551 -10.95 -9.01 -32.32
N SER A 552 -10.79 -9.63 -33.49
CA SER A 552 -11.13 -8.99 -34.75
C SER A 552 -12.64 -8.93 -34.91
N ARG A 553 -13.18 -7.77 -35.28
CA ARG A 553 -14.60 -7.61 -35.65
C ARG A 553 -14.95 -8.27 -36.98
N ASN A 554 -13.96 -8.72 -37.74
CA ASN A 554 -14.14 -9.34 -39.05
C ASN A 554 -14.11 -10.88 -38.99
N ALA A 555 -13.86 -11.47 -37.81
CA ALA A 555 -13.62 -12.91 -37.62
C ALA A 555 -14.84 -13.79 -37.94
#